data_AF-E0UHF0-F1
#
_entry.id   AF-E0UHF0-F1
#
_cell.length_a   1.000
_cell.length_b   1.000
_cell.length_c   1.000
_cell.angle_alpha   90.00
_cell.angle_beta   90.00
_cell.angle_gamma   90.00
#
_symmetry.space_group_name_H-M   'P 1'
#
loop_
_entity.id
_entity.type
_entity.pdbx_description
1 polymer ?
#
loop_
_entity_poly.entity_id
_entity_poly.type
_entity_poly.pdbx_seq_one_letter_code
_entity_poly.pdbx_strand_id
1 'polypeptide(L)'
;MYSIDINFLKDRQSEEANKTFTQTRSAAPTAQEQIPMLIGLGVMVLLIAFPLGLLALLNWQTTQTQKNVEELKVKVKEFTDQNQKLTQIRKYIQAIDENTQSLVSVFNQVKPASAILQEIRNRIPEAVQVSSIKQTLVPQTAPPGQPAPPGQSSMMANQLTLEGYAINYDDVNKFILSLQNSPFFKAETIKLIKAESSPLPLELENPEKFVAKNLIVEFPEGVKYTIVTQLNESPASQLLPALARNGAVGLVTRIKTLEQKGVLKP
;
A
#
# COMPACT_ATOMS: atom_id res chain seq x y z
N MET A 1 24.37 36.44 27.17
CA MET A 1 24.88 35.72 28.35
C MET A 1 24.13 36.25 29.56
N TYR A 2 23.78 35.34 30.47
CA TYR A 2 22.87 35.47 31.61
C TYR A 2 22.93 36.76 32.43
N SER A 3 21.78 37.15 32.97
CA SER A 3 21.70 37.64 34.34
C SER A 3 20.39 37.17 34.98
N ILE A 4 20.53 36.29 35.98
CA ILE A 4 19.60 36.17 37.09
C ILE A 4 20.03 37.27 38.06
N ASP A 5 19.09 38.08 38.56
CA ASP A 5 19.10 38.38 40.00
C ASP A 5 17.72 38.80 40.49
N ILE A 6 17.33 38.13 41.56
CA ILE A 6 16.16 38.37 42.37
C ILE A 6 16.54 39.49 43.33
N ASN A 7 15.67 40.48 43.56
CA ASN A 7 15.61 41.04 44.91
C ASN A 7 14.20 41.47 45.30
N PHE A 8 13.74 40.84 46.39
CA PHE A 8 12.59 41.23 47.18
C PHE A 8 13.06 42.30 48.19
N LEU A 9 12.14 43.19 48.58
CA LEU A 9 12.20 44.07 49.76
C LEU A 9 12.91 45.42 49.59
N LYS A 10 12.06 46.48 49.56
CA LYS A 10 12.25 47.93 49.87
C LYS A 10 11.68 48.72 48.70
N ASP A 11 10.59 49.46 48.84
CA ASP A 11 10.37 50.62 49.71
C ASP A 11 8.86 50.70 50.03
N ARG A 12 8.36 50.64 51.26
CA ARG A 12 8.35 51.66 52.33
C ARG A 12 8.34 53.12 51.84
N GLN A 13 7.20 53.78 52.06
CA GLN A 13 6.95 55.20 52.38
C GLN A 13 8.14 56.17 52.22
N SER A 14 7.97 57.37 51.66
CA SER A 14 7.26 58.47 52.35
C SER A 14 7.28 59.77 51.52
N GLU A 15 6.15 60.51 51.56
CA GLU A 15 6.02 61.99 51.67
C GLU A 15 6.60 62.89 50.53
N GLU A 16 6.10 64.06 50.14
CA GLU A 16 5.25 65.12 50.71
C GLU A 16 4.42 65.77 49.57
N ALA A 17 3.10 65.98 49.69
CA ALA A 17 2.43 67.18 50.20
C ALA A 17 2.82 68.52 49.55
N ASN A 18 1.91 69.07 48.74
CA ASN A 18 1.46 70.45 48.92
C ASN A 18 0.14 70.72 48.18
N LYS A 19 -0.93 70.95 48.93
CA LYS A 19 -1.91 72.03 48.71
C LYS A 19 -2.85 72.14 49.91
N THR A 20 -2.70 73.28 50.57
CA THR A 20 -3.42 73.84 51.70
C THR A 20 -4.94 73.88 51.49
N PHE A 21 -5.70 73.45 52.50
CA PHE A 21 -6.85 74.22 52.98
C PHE A 21 -7.09 73.98 54.47
N THR A 22 -7.47 75.07 55.12
CA THR A 22 -7.43 75.38 56.55
C THR A 22 -8.43 74.62 57.40
N GLN A 23 -7.98 74.14 58.56
CA GLN A 23 -8.83 73.64 59.65
C GLN A 23 -9.18 74.80 60.59
N THR A 24 -10.47 75.14 60.70
CA THR A 24 -11.00 75.97 61.79
C THR A 24 -11.38 75.07 62.96
N ARG A 25 -10.86 75.46 64.13
CA ARG A 25 -11.09 74.86 65.45
C ARG A 25 -12.52 75.17 65.91
N SER A 26 -13.25 74.18 66.43
CA SER A 26 -14.37 74.41 67.37
C SER A 26 -14.64 73.17 68.23
N ALA A 27 -14.62 73.44 69.54
CA ALA A 27 -15.12 72.74 70.73
C ALA A 27 -15.50 71.24 70.69
N ALA A 28 -15.00 70.52 71.71
CA ALA A 28 -15.60 69.30 72.20
C ALA A 28 -17.04 69.54 72.70
N PRO A 29 -17.89 68.49 72.63
CA PRO A 29 -18.54 68.08 73.87
C PRO A 29 -18.49 66.55 74.11
N THR A 30 -18.20 66.22 75.36
CA THR A 30 -18.71 65.10 76.20
C THR A 30 -19.00 63.72 75.60
N ALA A 31 -18.29 62.74 76.15
CA ALA A 31 -18.18 61.34 75.75
C ALA A 31 -19.33 60.41 76.20
N GLN A 32 -20.62 60.79 76.08
CA GLN A 32 -21.72 59.93 76.54
C GLN A 32 -22.88 59.69 75.54
N GLU A 33 -22.79 60.14 74.28
CA GLU A 33 -23.89 59.95 73.29
C GLU A 33 -23.48 59.56 71.85
N GLN A 34 -22.21 59.21 71.59
CA GLN A 34 -21.73 58.91 70.22
C GLN A 34 -21.65 57.43 69.82
N ILE A 35 -22.19 56.53 70.64
CA ILE A 35 -22.21 55.08 70.37
C ILE A 35 -23.04 54.70 69.12
N PRO A 36 -24.21 55.30 68.81
CA PRO A 36 -25.00 54.88 67.64
C PRO A 36 -24.48 55.38 66.29
N MET A 37 -23.68 56.46 66.24
CA MET A 37 -23.16 57.02 64.98
C MET A 37 -21.93 56.27 64.46
N LEU A 38 -21.06 55.79 65.36
CA LEU A 38 -19.92 54.93 64.99
C LEU A 38 -20.37 53.53 64.55
N ILE A 39 -21.39 52.97 65.20
CA ILE A 39 -22.00 51.69 64.81
C ILE A 39 -22.69 51.84 63.44
N GLY A 40 -23.43 52.93 63.20
CA GLY A 40 -24.05 53.22 61.91
C GLY A 40 -23.06 53.38 60.75
N LEU A 41 -21.93 54.05 61.00
CA LEU A 41 -20.87 54.24 59.99
C LEU A 41 -20.10 52.94 59.71
N GLY A 42 -19.83 52.14 60.75
CA GLY A 42 -19.25 50.80 60.61
C GLY A 42 -20.16 49.84 59.83
N VAL A 43 -21.47 49.85 60.11
CA VAL A 43 -22.46 49.04 59.38
C VAL A 43 -22.55 49.48 57.92
N MET A 44 -22.56 50.78 57.62
CA MET A 44 -22.64 51.26 56.23
C MET A 44 -21.40 50.92 55.38
N VAL A 45 -20.20 51.00 55.94
CA VAL A 45 -18.97 50.57 55.24
C VAL A 45 -18.97 49.06 55.03
N LEU A 46 -19.42 48.28 56.01
CA LEU A 46 -19.49 46.83 55.92
C LEU A 46 -20.57 46.37 54.93
N LEU A 47 -21.70 47.09 54.83
CA LEU A 47 -22.80 46.78 53.91
C LEU A 47 -22.45 47.07 52.43
N ILE A 48 -21.51 47.97 52.16
CA ILE A 48 -20.97 48.22 50.80
C ILE A 48 -19.78 47.30 50.49
N ALA A 49 -18.88 47.09 51.45
CA ALA A 49 -17.71 46.24 51.26
C ALA A 49 -18.06 44.75 51.13
N PHE A 50 -19.14 44.29 51.77
CA PHE A 50 -19.59 42.89 51.72
C PHE A 50 -20.06 42.44 50.32
N PRO A 51 -20.98 43.14 49.62
CA PRO A 51 -21.36 42.77 48.25
C PRO A 51 -20.22 42.97 47.24
N LEU A 52 -19.35 43.97 47.43
CA LEU A 52 -18.16 44.14 46.57
C LEU A 52 -17.11 43.04 46.79
N GLY A 53 -16.90 42.62 48.05
CA GLY A 53 -16.04 41.49 48.40
C GLY A 53 -16.59 40.17 47.89
N LEU A 54 -17.91 39.95 47.99
CA LEU A 54 -18.60 38.80 47.39
C LEU A 54 -18.44 38.81 45.87
N LEU A 55 -18.71 39.92 45.20
CA LEU A 55 -18.52 40.02 43.74
C LEU A 55 -17.06 39.80 43.33
N ALA A 56 -16.09 40.32 44.08
CA ALA A 56 -14.67 40.07 43.81
C ALA A 56 -14.28 38.60 43.99
N LEU A 57 -14.83 37.92 45.00
CA LEU A 57 -14.56 36.50 45.28
C LEU A 57 -15.26 35.58 44.26
N LEU A 58 -16.48 35.92 43.84
CA LEU A 58 -17.16 35.31 42.70
C LEU A 58 -16.40 35.55 41.39
N ASN A 59 -15.86 36.76 41.17
CA ASN A 59 -15.09 37.09 39.96
C ASN A 59 -13.71 36.39 39.93
N TRP A 60 -13.16 36.07 41.11
CA TRP A 60 -11.95 35.28 41.26
C TRP A 60 -12.19 33.78 41.01
N GLN A 61 -13.38 33.26 41.36
CA GLN A 61 -13.81 31.91 40.96
C GLN A 61 -14.13 31.80 39.47
N THR A 62 -14.77 32.82 38.87
CA THR A 62 -15.04 32.81 37.42
C THR A 62 -13.77 32.89 36.58
N THR A 63 -12.72 33.58 37.05
CA THR A 63 -11.42 33.62 36.36
C THR A 63 -10.66 32.29 36.43
N GLN A 64 -10.75 31.55 37.54
CA GLN A 64 -10.21 30.17 37.61
C GLN A 64 -11.00 29.19 36.75
N THR A 65 -12.33 29.36 36.68
CA THR A 65 -13.20 28.52 35.85
C THR A 65 -12.99 28.81 34.35
N GLN A 66 -12.78 30.07 33.95
CA GLN A 66 -12.42 30.42 32.57
C GLN A 66 -11.06 29.85 32.16
N LYS A 67 -10.05 29.88 33.03
CA LYS A 67 -8.75 29.25 32.76
C LYS A 67 -8.86 27.75 32.53
N ASN A 68 -9.66 27.05 33.35
CA ASN A 68 -9.93 25.62 33.15
C ASN A 68 -10.73 25.35 31.87
N VAL A 69 -11.69 26.21 31.51
CA VAL A 69 -12.47 26.11 30.25
C VAL A 69 -11.60 26.37 29.02
N GLU A 70 -10.64 27.29 29.11
CA GLU A 70 -9.73 27.63 28.03
C GLU A 70 -8.64 26.56 27.86
N GLU A 71 -8.12 26.01 28.96
CA GLU A 71 -7.24 24.84 28.95
C GLU A 71 -7.96 23.56 28.47
N LEU A 72 -9.22 23.36 28.86
CA LEU A 72 -10.07 22.30 28.29
C LEU A 72 -10.37 22.54 26.81
N LYS A 73 -10.58 23.79 26.37
CA LYS A 73 -10.77 24.11 24.94
C LYS A 73 -9.51 23.82 24.14
N VAL A 74 -8.33 24.12 24.69
CA VAL A 74 -7.04 23.79 24.10
C VAL A 74 -6.86 22.28 24.04
N LYS A 75 -7.15 21.54 25.13
CA LYS A 75 -7.11 20.06 25.15
C LYS A 75 -8.14 19.43 24.19
N VAL A 76 -9.36 19.96 24.10
CA VAL A 76 -10.40 19.47 23.15
C VAL A 76 -10.00 19.79 21.71
N LYS A 77 -9.40 20.94 21.45
CA LYS A 77 -8.86 21.28 20.12
C LYS A 77 -7.69 20.38 19.76
N GLU A 78 -6.79 20.09 20.71
CA GLU A 78 -5.70 19.14 20.54
C GLU A 78 -6.21 17.71 20.33
N PHE A 79 -7.22 17.24 21.06
CA PHE A 79 -7.87 15.95 20.83
C PHE A 79 -8.63 15.90 19.50
N THR A 80 -9.19 17.02 19.03
CA THR A 80 -9.82 17.13 17.71
C THR A 80 -8.77 17.07 16.60
N ASP A 81 -7.65 17.77 16.75
CA ASP A 81 -6.51 17.73 15.83
C ASP A 81 -5.84 16.35 15.85
N GLN A 82 -5.74 15.69 17.01
CA GLN A 82 -5.27 14.31 17.12
C GLN A 82 -6.24 13.32 16.47
N ASN A 83 -7.56 13.50 16.60
CA ASN A 83 -8.56 12.70 15.89
C ASN A 83 -8.52 12.92 14.37
N GLN A 84 -8.28 14.15 13.92
CA GLN A 84 -8.06 14.43 12.49
C GLN A 84 -6.76 13.81 11.99
N LYS A 85 -5.66 13.87 12.77
CA LYS A 85 -4.40 13.16 12.48
C LYS A 85 -4.60 11.65 12.45
N LEU A 86 -5.34 11.06 13.39
CA LEU A 86 -5.71 9.63 13.39
C LEU A 86 -6.53 9.26 12.15
N THR A 87 -7.48 10.10 11.75
CA THR A 87 -8.27 9.89 10.53
C THR A 87 -7.40 9.99 9.28
N GLN A 88 -6.49 10.96 9.22
CA GLN A 88 -5.52 11.09 8.14
C GLN A 88 -4.57 9.90 8.11
N ILE A 89 -4.01 9.46 9.25
CA ILE A 89 -3.16 8.27 9.38
C ILE A 89 -3.90 7.02 8.91
N ARG A 90 -5.17 6.84 9.29
CA ARG A 90 -6.02 5.73 8.79
C ARG A 90 -6.18 5.78 7.28
N LYS A 91 -6.43 6.97 6.71
CA LYS A 91 -6.50 7.15 5.25
C LYS A 91 -5.16 6.85 4.56
N TYR A 92 -4.05 7.28 5.14
CA TYR A 92 -2.71 6.96 4.64
C TYR A 92 -2.42 5.45 4.72
N ILE A 93 -2.78 4.78 5.82
CA ILE A 93 -2.66 3.31 5.96
C ILE A 93 -3.50 2.62 4.91
N GLN A 94 -4.77 3.02 4.74
CA GLN A 94 -5.65 2.42 3.74
C GLN A 94 -5.11 2.61 2.31
N ALA A 95 -4.62 3.79 1.97
CA ALA A 95 -4.00 4.04 0.68
C ALA A 95 -2.70 3.24 0.48
N ILE A 96 -1.89 3.06 1.54
CA ILE A 96 -0.69 2.21 1.51
C ILE A 96 -1.07 0.75 1.33
N ASP A 97 -2.11 0.26 2.00
CA ASP A 97 -2.62 -1.11 1.86
C ASP A 97 -3.14 -1.36 0.44
N GLU A 98 -3.93 -0.45 -0.11
CA GLU A 98 -4.45 -0.52 -1.49
C GLU A 98 -3.30 -0.54 -2.51
N ASN A 99 -2.30 0.34 -2.36
CA ASN A 99 -1.11 0.36 -3.21
C ASN A 99 -0.28 -0.92 -3.08
N THR A 100 -0.11 -1.42 -1.85
CA THR A 100 0.62 -2.66 -1.58
C THR A 100 -0.09 -3.85 -2.21
N GLN A 101 -1.41 -3.91 -2.11
CA GLN A 101 -2.20 -5.00 -2.67
C GLN A 101 -2.18 -4.99 -4.20
N SER A 102 -2.17 -3.81 -4.81
CA SER A 102 -1.95 -3.66 -6.26
C SER A 102 -0.59 -4.24 -6.69
N LEU A 103 0.50 -3.86 -6.01
CA LEU A 103 1.85 -4.39 -6.30
C LEU A 103 1.95 -5.90 -6.07
N VAL A 104 1.32 -6.41 -5.02
CA VAL A 104 1.27 -7.83 -4.68
C VAL A 104 0.49 -8.62 -5.74
N SER A 105 -0.59 -8.05 -6.27
CA SER A 105 -1.38 -8.69 -7.32
C SER A 105 -0.58 -8.92 -8.60
N VAL A 106 0.37 -8.04 -8.94
CA VAL A 106 1.27 -8.22 -10.09
C VAL A 106 2.10 -9.49 -9.95
N PHE A 107 2.65 -9.77 -8.76
CA PHE A 107 3.41 -11.00 -8.52
C PHE A 107 2.55 -12.25 -8.63
N ASN A 108 1.25 -12.14 -8.34
CA ASN A 108 0.32 -13.25 -8.48
C ASN A 108 -0.15 -13.44 -9.94
N GLN A 109 -0.06 -12.40 -10.78
CA GLN A 109 -0.46 -12.47 -12.18
C GLN A 109 0.70 -12.84 -13.13
N VAL A 110 1.92 -12.41 -12.82
CA VAL A 110 3.07 -12.58 -13.72
C VAL A 110 3.72 -13.94 -13.52
N LYS A 111 3.79 -14.72 -14.61
CA LYS A 111 4.54 -15.97 -14.68
C LYS A 111 5.94 -15.69 -15.25
N PRO A 112 7.02 -16.12 -14.58
CA PRO A 112 8.37 -15.89 -15.09
C PRO A 112 8.58 -16.61 -16.42
N ALA A 113 9.17 -15.90 -17.41
CA ALA A 113 9.49 -16.48 -18.72
C ALA A 113 10.39 -17.71 -18.60
N SER A 114 11.34 -17.71 -17.66
CA SER A 114 12.20 -18.86 -17.38
C SER A 114 11.42 -20.11 -16.95
N ALA A 115 10.38 -19.94 -16.13
CA ALA A 115 9.54 -21.04 -15.68
C ALA A 115 8.70 -21.63 -16.82
N ILE A 116 8.22 -20.76 -17.72
CA ILE A 116 7.48 -21.16 -18.93
C ILE A 116 8.41 -21.93 -19.86
N LEU A 117 9.61 -21.41 -20.12
CA LEU A 117 10.61 -22.09 -20.97
C LEU A 117 11.03 -23.44 -20.38
N GLN A 118 11.23 -23.52 -19.06
CA GLN A 118 11.55 -24.78 -18.40
C GLN A 118 10.37 -25.77 -18.45
N GLU A 119 9.13 -25.29 -18.33
CA GLU A 119 7.95 -26.14 -18.54
C GLU A 119 7.96 -26.70 -19.96
N ILE A 120 8.12 -25.86 -20.98
CA ILE A 120 8.18 -26.30 -22.39
C ILE A 120 9.27 -27.35 -22.56
N ARG A 121 10.48 -27.09 -22.05
CA ARG A 121 11.61 -28.02 -22.09
C ARG A 121 11.27 -29.38 -21.47
N ASN A 122 10.63 -29.38 -20.31
CA ASN A 122 10.23 -30.60 -19.61
C ASN A 122 9.10 -31.36 -20.34
N ARG A 123 8.38 -30.71 -21.25
CA ARG A 123 7.28 -31.30 -22.02
C ARG A 123 7.67 -31.75 -23.43
N ILE A 124 8.83 -31.33 -23.95
CA ILE A 124 9.32 -31.73 -25.27
C ILE A 124 9.71 -33.22 -25.24
N PRO A 125 9.09 -34.07 -26.09
CA PRO A 125 9.53 -35.45 -26.29
C PRO A 125 10.91 -35.52 -26.97
N GLU A 126 11.64 -36.62 -26.79
CA GLU A 126 13.00 -36.79 -27.35
C GLU A 126 13.05 -36.65 -28.90
N ALA A 127 11.97 -37.04 -29.59
CA ALA A 127 11.86 -36.99 -31.05
C ALA A 127 11.34 -35.65 -31.60
N VAL A 128 11.30 -34.60 -30.78
CA VAL A 128 10.76 -33.28 -31.12
C VAL A 128 11.78 -32.20 -30.79
N GLN A 129 11.95 -31.27 -31.73
CA GLN A 129 12.82 -30.11 -31.59
C GLN A 129 11.99 -28.84 -31.74
N VAL A 130 12.07 -27.95 -30.75
CA VAL A 130 11.51 -26.59 -30.84
C VAL A 130 12.59 -25.64 -31.36
N SER A 131 12.31 -24.96 -32.46
CA SER A 131 13.22 -24.01 -33.11
C SER A 131 12.87 -22.56 -32.81
N SER A 132 11.58 -22.24 -32.64
CA SER A 132 11.12 -20.88 -32.32
C SER A 132 10.00 -20.89 -31.29
N ILE A 133 10.06 -19.90 -30.39
CA ILE A 133 9.03 -19.62 -29.39
C ILE A 133 8.71 -18.13 -29.51
N LYS A 134 7.47 -17.82 -29.87
CA LYS A 134 6.99 -16.43 -29.99
C LYS A 134 5.83 -16.21 -29.04
N GLN A 135 5.88 -15.13 -28.27
CA GLN A 135 4.83 -14.75 -27.34
C GLN A 135 4.18 -13.45 -27.81
N THR A 136 2.85 -13.45 -27.94
CA THR A 136 2.07 -12.29 -28.38
C THR A 136 0.85 -12.09 -27.48
N LEU A 137 0.40 -10.85 -27.37
CA LEU A 137 -0.85 -10.54 -26.70
C LEU A 137 -1.98 -10.51 -27.72
N VAL A 138 -3.02 -11.31 -27.52
CA VAL A 138 -4.19 -11.40 -28.41
C VAL A 138 -5.47 -11.07 -27.66
N PRO A 139 -6.47 -10.41 -28.27
CA PRO A 139 -7.75 -10.18 -27.61
C PRO A 139 -8.41 -11.50 -27.21
N GLN A 140 -8.87 -11.62 -25.96
CA GLN A 140 -9.70 -12.73 -25.51
C GLN A 140 -11.16 -12.38 -25.72
N THR A 141 -11.84 -13.20 -26.50
CA THR A 141 -13.30 -13.17 -26.56
C THR A 141 -13.84 -14.01 -25.41
N ALA A 142 -14.82 -13.47 -24.68
CA ALA A 142 -15.50 -14.17 -23.61
C ALA A 142 -16.10 -15.51 -24.11
N PRO A 143 -16.17 -16.56 -23.27
CA PRO A 143 -16.82 -17.81 -23.62
C PRO A 143 -18.26 -17.59 -24.11
N PRO A 144 -18.72 -18.30 -25.16
CA PRO A 144 -20.10 -18.21 -25.63
C PRO A 144 -21.08 -18.54 -24.49
N GLY A 145 -21.96 -17.60 -24.13
CA GLY A 145 -23.04 -17.82 -23.16
C GLY A 145 -22.84 -17.24 -21.76
N GLN A 146 -21.72 -16.54 -21.50
CA GLN A 146 -21.55 -15.79 -20.24
C GLN A 146 -21.55 -14.27 -20.51
N PRO A 147 -22.47 -13.50 -19.90
CA PRO A 147 -22.45 -12.05 -20.03
C PRO A 147 -21.13 -11.53 -19.47
N ALA A 148 -20.41 -10.75 -20.29
CA ALA A 148 -19.18 -10.10 -19.89
C ALA A 148 -19.44 -9.26 -18.62
N PRO A 149 -18.64 -9.42 -17.54
CA PRO A 149 -18.73 -8.57 -16.37
C PRO A 149 -18.67 -7.09 -16.76
N PRO A 150 -19.61 -6.24 -16.30
CA PRO A 150 -19.59 -4.82 -16.62
C PRO A 150 -18.26 -4.18 -16.20
N GLY A 151 -17.50 -3.65 -17.15
CA GLY A 151 -16.25 -2.92 -16.91
C GLY A 151 -14.95 -3.67 -17.26
N GLN A 152 -14.99 -4.88 -17.82
CA GLN A 152 -13.78 -5.54 -18.33
C GLN A 152 -13.41 -5.01 -19.72
N SER A 153 -12.40 -4.13 -19.75
CA SER A 153 -11.59 -3.86 -20.93
C SER A 153 -11.16 -5.21 -21.54
N SER A 154 -11.23 -5.34 -22.87
CA SER A 154 -10.75 -6.52 -23.63
C SER A 154 -9.59 -7.23 -22.92
N MET A 155 -9.86 -8.37 -22.28
CA MET A 155 -8.80 -9.13 -21.62
C MET A 155 -7.81 -9.59 -22.69
N MET A 156 -6.53 -9.25 -22.54
CA MET A 156 -5.50 -9.71 -23.46
C MET A 156 -5.03 -11.10 -22.99
N ALA A 157 -5.02 -12.08 -23.89
CA ALA A 157 -4.43 -13.41 -23.67
C ALA A 157 -2.97 -13.37 -24.06
N ASN A 158 -2.17 -14.06 -23.28
CA ASN A 158 -0.79 -14.32 -23.64
C ASN A 158 -0.74 -15.58 -24.50
N GLN A 159 -0.72 -15.41 -25.82
CA GLN A 159 -0.60 -16.48 -26.79
C GLN A 159 0.87 -16.83 -27.02
N LEU A 160 1.13 -18.12 -27.18
CA LEU A 160 2.43 -18.69 -27.46
C LEU A 160 2.36 -19.50 -28.76
N THR A 161 3.28 -19.22 -29.67
CA THR A 161 3.47 -19.97 -30.91
C THR A 161 4.79 -20.71 -30.82
N LEU A 162 4.73 -22.03 -31.01
CA LEU A 162 5.85 -22.96 -30.99
C LEU A 162 6.06 -23.50 -32.41
N GLU A 163 7.23 -23.27 -32.97
CA GLU A 163 7.63 -23.77 -34.29
C GLU A 163 8.80 -24.73 -34.13
N GLY A 164 8.82 -25.81 -34.92
CA GLY A 164 9.84 -26.84 -34.77
C GLY A 164 9.74 -27.98 -35.77
N TYR A 165 10.50 -29.03 -35.49
CA TYR A 165 10.59 -30.25 -36.27
C TYR A 165 10.37 -31.47 -35.39
N ALA A 166 9.71 -32.49 -35.92
CA ALA A 166 9.55 -33.80 -35.28
C ALA A 166 9.92 -34.91 -36.26
N ILE A 167 10.26 -36.09 -35.77
CA ILE A 167 10.57 -37.24 -36.62
C ILE A 167 9.31 -37.72 -37.37
N ASN A 168 8.14 -37.69 -36.73
CA ASN A 168 6.87 -38.11 -37.33
C ASN A 168 5.67 -37.35 -36.72
N TYR A 169 4.48 -37.56 -37.30
CA TYR A 169 3.24 -36.93 -36.85
C TYR A 169 2.77 -37.41 -35.46
N ASP A 170 3.11 -38.64 -35.07
CA ASP A 170 2.77 -39.18 -33.75
C ASP A 170 3.54 -38.45 -32.64
N ASP A 171 4.80 -38.09 -32.88
CA ASP A 171 5.61 -37.32 -31.93
C ASP A 171 5.13 -35.87 -31.79
N VAL A 172 4.61 -35.26 -32.88
CA VAL A 172 3.89 -33.97 -32.79
C VAL A 172 2.65 -34.10 -31.90
N ASN A 173 1.88 -35.18 -32.06
CA ASN A 173 0.70 -35.43 -31.24
C ASN A 173 1.06 -35.66 -29.77
N LYS A 174 2.08 -36.47 -29.47
CA LYS A 174 2.60 -36.64 -28.11
C LYS A 174 3.02 -35.32 -27.49
N PHE A 175 3.66 -34.44 -28.27
CA PHE A 175 4.05 -33.12 -27.79
C PHE A 175 2.82 -32.27 -27.43
N ILE A 176 1.78 -32.26 -28.26
CA ILE A 176 0.51 -31.57 -27.97
C ILE A 176 -0.13 -32.09 -26.69
N LEU A 177 -0.21 -33.42 -26.52
CA LEU A 177 -0.76 -34.06 -25.32
C LEU A 177 0.08 -33.72 -24.06
N SER A 178 1.40 -33.69 -24.21
CA SER A 178 2.32 -33.29 -23.14
C SER A 178 2.10 -31.84 -22.71
N LEU A 179 1.88 -30.93 -23.66
CA LEU A 179 1.55 -29.53 -23.39
C LEU A 179 0.17 -29.38 -22.74
N GLN A 180 -0.83 -30.17 -23.13
CA GLN A 180 -2.17 -30.17 -22.53
C GLN A 180 -2.16 -30.58 -21.06
N ASN A 181 -1.24 -31.46 -20.67
CA ASN A 181 -1.05 -31.89 -19.29
C ASN A 181 -0.26 -30.88 -18.43
N SER A 182 0.06 -29.69 -18.97
CA SER A 182 0.75 -28.65 -18.24
C SER A 182 -0.20 -27.73 -17.49
N PRO A 183 0.09 -27.38 -16.22
CA PRO A 183 -0.69 -26.38 -15.49
C PRO A 183 -0.41 -24.94 -15.96
N PHE A 184 0.61 -24.73 -16.79
CA PHE A 184 0.99 -23.40 -17.31
C PHE A 184 0.20 -22.99 -18.55
N PHE A 185 -0.42 -23.94 -19.26
CA PHE A 185 -1.09 -23.72 -20.53
C PHE A 185 -2.59 -24.01 -20.41
N LYS A 186 -3.42 -23.31 -21.20
CA LYS A 186 -4.86 -23.63 -21.32
C LYS A 186 -5.04 -24.78 -22.31
N ALA A 187 -5.35 -25.98 -21.81
CA ALA A 187 -5.45 -27.20 -22.62
C ALA A 187 -6.37 -27.04 -23.86
N GLU A 188 -7.53 -26.39 -23.68
CA GLU A 188 -8.53 -26.16 -24.74
C GLU A 188 -8.06 -25.25 -25.88
N THR A 189 -7.01 -24.47 -25.64
CA THR A 189 -6.47 -23.50 -26.61
C THR A 189 -5.32 -24.07 -27.43
N ILE A 190 -4.77 -25.23 -27.05
CA ILE A 190 -3.64 -25.85 -27.73
C ILE A 190 -4.12 -26.43 -29.06
N LYS A 191 -3.57 -25.91 -30.16
CA LYS A 191 -3.93 -26.32 -31.53
C LYS A 191 -2.70 -26.47 -32.40
N LEU A 192 -2.70 -27.51 -33.23
CA LEU A 192 -1.78 -27.67 -34.35
C LEU A 192 -2.32 -26.86 -35.54
N ILE A 193 -1.61 -25.80 -35.91
CA ILE A 193 -2.01 -24.91 -37.01
C ILE A 193 -1.42 -25.38 -38.34
N LYS A 194 -0.20 -25.93 -38.29
CA LYS A 194 0.52 -26.41 -39.48
C LYS A 194 1.31 -27.66 -39.14
N ALA A 195 1.29 -28.65 -40.03
CA ALA A 195 2.16 -29.81 -40.00
C ALA A 195 2.39 -30.31 -41.43
N GLU A 196 3.63 -30.29 -41.90
CA GLU A 196 4.00 -30.65 -43.28
C GLU A 196 5.30 -31.46 -43.30
N SER A 197 5.41 -32.39 -44.26
CA SER A 197 6.67 -33.12 -44.48
C SER A 197 7.73 -32.14 -44.99
N SER A 198 8.91 -32.17 -44.38
CA SER A 198 10.04 -31.31 -44.72
C SER A 198 11.34 -31.98 -44.31
N PRO A 199 12.44 -31.83 -45.08
CA PRO A 199 13.75 -32.33 -44.67
C PRO A 199 14.14 -31.82 -43.28
N LEU A 200 14.69 -32.69 -42.45
CA LEU A 200 15.17 -32.31 -41.11
C LEU A 200 16.35 -31.33 -41.21
N PRO A 201 16.45 -30.34 -40.31
CA PRO A 201 17.52 -29.33 -40.31
C PRO A 201 18.82 -29.91 -39.74
N LEU A 202 19.41 -30.88 -40.43
CA LEU A 202 20.64 -31.55 -40.04
C LEU A 202 21.84 -30.86 -40.68
N GLU A 203 22.86 -30.58 -39.87
CA GLU A 203 24.15 -30.08 -40.35
C GLU A 203 25.14 -31.23 -40.48
N LEU A 204 25.84 -31.30 -41.61
CA LEU A 204 26.89 -32.29 -41.84
C LEU A 204 28.20 -31.76 -41.26
N GLU A 205 28.83 -32.57 -40.40
CA GLU A 205 30.19 -32.30 -39.94
C GLU A 205 31.18 -32.60 -41.08
N ASN A 206 31.97 -31.60 -41.49
CA ASN A 206 32.96 -31.69 -42.57
C ASN A 206 32.37 -32.10 -43.95
N PRO A 207 31.48 -31.29 -44.54
CA PRO A 207 30.81 -31.60 -45.82
C PRO A 207 31.80 -31.86 -46.96
N GLU A 208 32.99 -31.27 -46.89
CA GLU A 208 34.08 -31.37 -47.87
C GLU A 208 34.55 -32.80 -48.12
N LYS A 209 34.51 -33.66 -47.09
CA LYS A 209 34.92 -35.07 -47.20
C LYS A 209 33.95 -35.90 -48.04
N PHE A 210 32.67 -35.50 -48.08
CA PHE A 210 31.63 -36.16 -48.87
C PHE A 210 31.72 -35.71 -50.34
N VAL A 211 31.94 -34.41 -50.55
CA VAL A 211 32.15 -33.83 -51.89
C VAL A 211 33.39 -34.42 -52.56
N ALA A 212 34.51 -34.54 -51.84
CA ALA A 212 35.76 -35.13 -52.34
C ALA A 212 35.64 -36.62 -52.75
N LYS A 213 34.58 -37.30 -52.29
CA LYS A 213 34.29 -38.71 -52.61
C LYS A 213 33.12 -38.86 -53.59
N ASN A 214 32.61 -37.77 -54.16
CA ASN A 214 31.41 -37.76 -55.02
C ASN A 214 30.18 -38.42 -54.36
N LEU A 215 30.03 -38.31 -53.04
CA LEU A 215 28.89 -38.86 -52.31
C LEU A 215 27.75 -37.82 -52.25
N ILE A 216 26.56 -38.24 -52.65
CA ILE A 216 25.31 -37.47 -52.47
C ILE A 216 24.71 -37.88 -51.13
N VAL A 217 24.47 -36.90 -50.26
CA VAL A 217 23.84 -37.11 -48.95
C VAL A 217 22.41 -36.61 -49.01
N GLU A 218 21.44 -37.51 -48.88
CA GLU A 218 20.03 -37.18 -48.73
C GLU A 218 19.68 -37.15 -47.24
N PHE A 219 18.97 -36.10 -46.82
CA PHE A 219 18.51 -35.98 -45.44
C PHE A 219 17.15 -36.63 -45.28
N PRO A 220 16.91 -37.32 -44.15
CA PRO A 220 15.60 -37.86 -43.84
C PRO A 220 14.55 -36.74 -43.76
N GLU A 221 13.36 -37.04 -44.29
CA GLU A 221 12.19 -36.21 -44.07
C GLU A 221 11.70 -36.33 -42.63
N GLY A 222 11.22 -35.21 -42.09
CA GLY A 222 10.50 -35.13 -40.83
C GLY A 222 9.28 -34.23 -40.98
N VAL A 223 8.66 -33.89 -39.86
CA VAL A 223 7.45 -33.05 -39.83
C VAL A 223 7.79 -31.68 -39.27
N LYS A 224 7.68 -30.65 -40.11
CA LYS A 224 7.74 -29.26 -39.66
C LYS A 224 6.38 -28.85 -39.12
N TYR A 225 6.33 -28.36 -37.88
CA TYR A 225 5.08 -28.07 -37.20
C TYR A 225 4.98 -26.63 -36.68
N THR A 226 3.74 -26.19 -36.46
CA THR A 226 3.41 -24.94 -35.75
C THR A 226 2.26 -25.19 -34.80
N ILE A 227 2.53 -25.05 -33.50
CA ILE A 227 1.55 -25.20 -32.41
C ILE A 227 1.27 -23.83 -31.83
N VAL A 228 0.00 -23.53 -31.59
CA VAL A 228 -0.44 -22.32 -30.89
C VAL A 228 -1.13 -22.72 -29.59
N THR A 229 -0.86 -21.99 -28.51
CA THR A 229 -1.48 -22.17 -27.19
C THR A 229 -1.60 -20.83 -26.47
N GLN A 230 -2.36 -20.78 -25.38
CA GLN A 230 -2.39 -19.65 -24.46
C GLN A 230 -1.84 -20.06 -23.08
N LEU A 231 -1.24 -19.10 -22.38
CA LEU A 231 -0.91 -19.28 -20.97
C LEU A 231 -2.19 -19.35 -20.14
N ASN A 232 -2.16 -20.18 -19.10
CA ASN A 232 -3.19 -20.23 -18.09
C ASN A 232 -3.22 -18.92 -17.29
N GLU A 233 -4.41 -18.45 -16.93
CA GLU A 233 -4.66 -17.27 -16.09
C GLU A 233 -4.68 -17.57 -14.60
N SER A 234 -4.57 -18.85 -14.20
CA SER A 234 -4.47 -19.21 -12.80
C SER A 234 -3.35 -18.41 -12.12
N PRO A 235 -3.63 -17.83 -10.93
CA PRO A 235 -2.65 -17.05 -10.19
C PRO A 235 -1.44 -17.90 -9.80
N ALA A 236 -0.28 -17.25 -9.67
CA ALA A 236 0.99 -17.89 -9.35
C ALA A 236 0.96 -18.65 -8.00
N SER A 237 0.17 -18.16 -7.03
CA SER A 237 -0.13 -18.85 -5.75
C SER A 237 -0.74 -20.25 -5.94
N GLN A 238 -1.56 -20.47 -6.96
CA GLN A 238 -2.11 -21.81 -7.27
C GLN A 238 -1.09 -22.72 -7.98
N LEU A 239 0.00 -22.14 -8.50
CA LEU A 239 1.02 -22.83 -9.28
C LEU A 239 2.34 -23.01 -8.53
N LEU A 240 2.38 -22.74 -7.22
CA LEU A 240 3.61 -22.81 -6.42
C LEU A 240 4.40 -24.11 -6.60
N PRO A 241 3.78 -25.32 -6.58
CA PRO A 241 4.55 -26.56 -6.79
C PRO A 241 5.18 -26.63 -8.18
N ALA A 242 4.45 -26.19 -9.21
CA ALA A 242 4.91 -26.21 -10.59
C ALA A 242 6.00 -25.16 -10.84
N LEU A 243 5.84 -23.95 -10.28
CA LEU A 243 6.85 -22.89 -10.30
C LEU A 243 8.15 -23.31 -9.59
N ALA A 244 8.05 -23.99 -8.45
CA ALA A 244 9.22 -24.50 -7.74
C ALA A 244 9.98 -25.53 -8.56
N ARG A 245 9.28 -26.51 -9.16
CA ARG A 245 9.88 -27.52 -10.05
C ARG A 245 10.56 -26.89 -11.27
N ASN A 246 10.00 -25.81 -11.79
CA ASN A 246 10.53 -25.12 -12.97
C ASN A 246 11.56 -24.02 -12.64
N GLY A 247 12.12 -24.03 -11.42
CA GLY A 247 13.22 -23.16 -11.04
C GLY A 247 12.83 -21.72 -10.68
N ALA A 248 11.54 -21.39 -10.59
CA ALA A 248 11.06 -20.08 -10.13
C ALA A 248 11.07 -19.93 -8.60
N VAL A 249 12.12 -20.43 -7.94
CA VAL A 249 12.26 -20.46 -6.47
C VAL A 249 12.10 -19.06 -5.87
N GLY A 250 12.66 -18.03 -6.51
CA GLY A 250 12.55 -16.65 -6.02
C GLY A 250 11.12 -16.12 -5.97
N LEU A 251 10.28 -16.45 -6.97
CA LEU A 251 8.87 -16.05 -6.96
C LEU A 251 8.09 -16.84 -5.90
N VAL A 252 8.35 -18.15 -5.78
CA VAL A 252 7.73 -19.01 -4.76
C VAL A 252 8.03 -18.51 -3.35
N THR A 253 9.29 -18.18 -3.07
CA THR A 253 9.69 -17.63 -1.75
C THR A 253 8.99 -16.30 -1.47
N ARG A 254 8.90 -15.40 -2.46
CA ARG A 254 8.20 -14.12 -2.30
C ARG A 254 6.71 -14.32 -2.03
N ILE A 255 6.02 -15.16 -2.81
CA ILE A 255 4.59 -15.43 -2.61
C ILE A 255 4.35 -16.03 -1.22
N LYS A 256 5.11 -17.05 -0.82
CA LYS A 256 5.01 -17.64 0.53
C LYS A 256 5.27 -16.61 1.64
N THR A 257 6.24 -15.70 1.43
CA THR A 257 6.51 -14.62 2.40
C THR A 257 5.33 -13.65 2.48
N LEU A 258 4.68 -13.35 1.36
CA LEU A 258 3.51 -12.47 1.31
C LEU A 258 2.27 -13.11 1.95
N GLU A 259 2.08 -14.43 1.77
CA GLU A 259 1.05 -15.22 2.45
C GLU A 259 1.28 -15.24 3.97
N GLN A 260 2.51 -15.53 4.41
CA GLN A 260 2.87 -15.53 5.84
C GLN A 260 2.67 -14.16 6.51
N LYS A 261 2.89 -13.08 5.77
CA LYS A 261 2.66 -11.71 6.25
C LYS A 261 1.19 -11.28 6.20
N GLY A 262 0.28 -12.15 5.74
CA GLY A 262 -1.15 -11.86 5.64
C GLY A 262 -1.53 -10.84 4.56
N VAL A 263 -0.57 -10.48 3.69
CA VAL A 263 -0.78 -9.49 2.61
C VAL A 263 -1.43 -10.14 1.39
N LEU A 264 -1.13 -11.42 1.15
CA LEU A 264 -1.76 -12.24 0.12
C LEU A 264 -2.65 -13.27 0.82
N LYS A 265 -3.96 -13.25 0.53
CA LYS A 265 -4.91 -14.23 1.07
C LYS A 265 -4.85 -15.51 0.21
N PRO A 266 -4.92 -16.70 0.84
CA PRO A 266 -4.88 -17.98 0.12
C PRO A 266 -6.07 -18.16 -0.84
#